data_AF-A0A3A4PY19-F1
#
_entry.id   AF-A0A3A4PY19-F1
#
_cell.length_a   1.000
_cell.length_b   1.000
_cell.length_c   1.000
_cell.angle_alpha   90.00
_cell.angle_beta   90.00
_cell.angle_gamma   90.00
#
_symmetry.space_group_name_H-M   'P 1'
#
loop_
_entity.id
_entity.type
_entity.pdbx_description
1 polymer ?
#
loop_
_entity_poly.entity_id
_entity_poly.type
_entity_poly.pdbx_seq_one_letter_code
_entity_poly.pdbx_strand_id
1 'polypeptide(L)'
;MRWRAPRYFFALLQAIAQGKRKLSEIVGATGIPHATANKYLLVLSDLDIVEREIPVTEERPAKSKKGLYRIKDEFFAFWFRFVFPMKGDLEMGRPQRAMDEIQKGLPQHLSQVYERIAADTLWEHADRFLYPHHL
;
A
#
# COMPACT_ATOMS: atom_id res chain seq x y z
N MET A 1 -1.21 -22.74 17.02
CA MET A 1 -0.93 -21.65 16.06
C MET A 1 -1.64 -21.98 14.75
N ARG A 2 -2.71 -21.25 14.40
CA ARG A 2 -3.69 -21.66 13.38
C ARG A 2 -3.27 -21.09 12.02
N TRP A 3 -2.68 -21.92 11.15
CA TRP A 3 -2.30 -21.65 9.74
C TRP A 3 -3.50 -21.42 8.81
N ARG A 4 -4.47 -20.63 9.25
CA ARG A 4 -5.51 -20.05 8.40
C ARG A 4 -5.01 -18.65 8.07
N ALA A 5 -4.91 -18.15 6.85
CA ALA A 5 -4.75 -18.78 5.56
C ALA A 5 -3.99 -17.75 4.68
N PRO A 6 -2.92 -18.12 3.94
CA PRO A 6 -2.13 -17.20 3.11
C PRO A 6 -2.98 -16.29 2.19
N ARG A 7 -4.16 -16.78 1.79
CA ARG A 7 -5.17 -16.07 0.99
C ARG A 7 -5.57 -14.70 1.56
N TYR A 8 -5.65 -14.52 2.88
CA TYR A 8 -6.08 -13.24 3.45
C TYR A 8 -5.00 -12.18 3.36
N PHE A 9 -3.73 -12.54 3.59
CA PHE A 9 -2.62 -11.61 3.37
C PHE A 9 -2.59 -11.12 1.93
N PHE A 10 -2.66 -12.04 0.96
CA PHE A 10 -2.64 -11.69 -0.46
C PHE A 10 -3.84 -10.84 -0.88
N ALA A 11 -5.04 -11.17 -0.41
CA ALA A 11 -6.24 -10.37 -0.69
C ALA A 11 -6.15 -8.95 -0.12
N LEU A 12 -5.65 -8.80 1.11
CA LEU A 12 -5.46 -7.48 1.73
C LEU A 12 -4.39 -6.67 1.00
N LEU A 13 -3.24 -7.28 0.68
CA LEU A 13 -2.17 -6.63 -0.07
C LEU A 13 -2.66 -6.21 -1.47
N GLN A 14 -3.38 -7.08 -2.17
CA GLN A 14 -3.96 -6.74 -3.47
C GLN A 14 -4.96 -5.57 -3.36
N ALA A 15 -5.83 -5.55 -2.35
CA ALA A 15 -6.76 -4.45 -2.15
C ALA A 15 -6.04 -3.12 -1.87
N ILE A 16 -4.99 -3.13 -1.06
CA ILE A 16 -4.17 -1.93 -0.78
C ILE A 16 -3.46 -1.48 -2.05
N ALA A 17 -2.85 -2.41 -2.81
CA ALA A 17 -2.18 -2.11 -4.07
C ALA A 17 -3.12 -1.52 -5.13
N GLN A 18 -4.42 -1.85 -5.07
CA GLN A 18 -5.49 -1.27 -5.88
C GLN A 18 -6.03 0.07 -5.35
N GLY A 19 -5.39 0.64 -4.31
CA GLY A 19 -5.70 1.97 -3.78
C GLY A 19 -6.75 2.00 -2.67
N LYS A 20 -7.14 0.85 -2.08
CA LYS A 20 -8.01 0.83 -0.89
C LYS A 20 -7.15 1.13 0.34
N ARG A 21 -7.30 2.33 0.91
CA ARG A 21 -6.44 2.79 2.01
C ARG A 21 -7.15 2.74 3.36
N LYS A 22 -8.49 2.85 3.41
CA LYS A 22 -9.23 2.74 4.67
C LYS A 22 -9.58 1.30 4.98
N LEU A 23 -9.61 0.94 6.27
CA LEU A 23 -10.02 -0.41 6.70
C LEU A 23 -11.40 -0.81 6.15
N SER A 24 -12.37 0.11 6.13
CA SER A 24 -13.70 -0.15 5.56
C SER A 24 -13.67 -0.42 4.05
N GLU A 25 -12.82 0.29 3.31
CA GLU A 25 -12.64 0.10 1.87
C GLU A 25 -11.99 -1.26 1.58
N ILE A 26 -10.99 -1.63 2.37
CA ILE A 26 -10.29 -2.92 2.27
C ILE A 26 -11.24 -4.07 2.61
N VAL A 27 -12.03 -3.94 3.68
CA VAL A 27 -13.07 -4.93 4.05
C VAL A 27 -14.11 -5.05 2.93
N GLY A 28 -14.59 -3.92 2.40
CA GLY A 28 -15.55 -3.91 1.30
C GLY A 28 -15.02 -4.56 0.03
N ALA A 29 -13.74 -4.34 -0.30
CA ALA A 29 -13.11 -4.92 -1.50
C ALA A 29 -12.79 -6.40 -1.36
N THR A 30 -12.42 -6.87 -0.16
CA THR A 30 -11.97 -8.26 0.06
C THR A 30 -13.07 -9.19 0.56
N GLY A 31 -14.17 -8.65 1.10
CA GLY A 31 -15.21 -9.44 1.79
C GLY A 31 -14.73 -10.08 3.09
N ILE A 32 -13.51 -9.77 3.55
CA ILE A 32 -12.96 -10.32 4.79
C ILE A 32 -13.64 -9.65 5.97
N PRO A 33 -14.14 -10.40 6.98
CA PRO A 33 -14.76 -9.80 8.16
C PRO A 33 -13.84 -8.79 8.84
N HIS A 34 -14.40 -7.68 9.30
CA HIS A 34 -13.64 -6.54 9.82
C HIS A 34 -12.60 -6.92 10.90
N ALA A 35 -13.00 -7.73 11.90
CA ALA A 35 -12.09 -8.19 12.96
C ALA A 35 -10.93 -9.04 12.41
N THR A 36 -11.22 -9.86 11.40
CA THR A 36 -10.23 -10.67 10.69
C THR A 36 -9.29 -9.77 9.91
N ALA A 37 -9.79 -8.88 9.06
CA ALA A 37 -8.97 -7.95 8.27
C ALA A 37 -8.03 -7.12 9.17
N ASN A 38 -8.55 -6.56 10.27
CA ASN A 38 -7.76 -5.80 11.23
C ASN A 38 -6.62 -6.63 11.84
N LYS A 39 -6.89 -7.90 12.20
CA LYS A 39 -5.87 -8.81 12.74
C LYS A 39 -4.74 -9.07 11.72
N TYR A 40 -5.07 -9.34 10.45
CA TYR A 40 -4.04 -9.61 9.45
C TYR A 40 -3.29 -8.36 9.02
N LEU A 41 -3.95 -7.20 8.97
CA LEU A 41 -3.29 -5.92 8.74
C LEU A 41 -2.28 -5.61 9.86
N LEU A 42 -2.64 -5.87 11.12
CA LEU A 42 -1.70 -5.74 12.23
C LEU A 42 -0.47 -6.63 12.03
N VAL A 43 -0.66 -7.90 11.66
CA VAL A 43 0.48 -8.79 11.37
C VAL A 43 1.32 -8.29 10.19
N LEU A 44 0.71 -7.79 9.12
CA LEU A 44 1.44 -7.21 7.99
C LEU A 44 2.22 -5.96 8.39
N SER A 45 1.70 -5.19 9.35
CA SER A 45 2.41 -4.04 9.92
C SER A 45 3.55 -4.43 10.84
N ASP A 46 3.35 -5.46 11.68
CA ASP A 46 4.40 -6.00 12.54
C ASP A 46 5.55 -6.61 11.71
N LEU A 47 5.25 -7.12 10.52
CA LEU A 47 6.23 -7.62 9.54
C LEU A 47 6.84 -6.51 8.66
N ASP A 48 6.49 -5.25 8.88
CA ASP A 48 6.95 -4.09 8.12
C ASP A 48 6.61 -4.11 6.62
N ILE A 49 5.58 -4.89 6.24
CA ILE A 49 5.09 -5.01 4.86
C ILE A 49 4.07 -3.91 4.56
N VAL A 50 3.20 -3.61 5.52
CA VAL A 50 2.15 -2.59 5.41
C VAL A 50 2.32 -1.57 6.51
N GLU A 51 2.41 -0.30 6.16
CA GLU A 51 2.38 0.78 7.14
C GLU A 51 0.97 1.36 7.30
N ARG A 52 0.74 1.97 8.46
CA ARG A 52 -0.50 2.67 8.79
C ARG A 52 -0.16 4.14 9.05
N GLU A 53 -0.45 4.97 8.07
CA GLU A 53 -0.31 6.42 8.13
C GLU A 53 -1.47 7.02 8.95
N ILE A 54 -1.16 7.89 9.90
CA ILE A 54 -2.15 8.58 10.73
C ILE A 54 -1.84 10.08 10.66
N PRO A 55 -2.85 10.95 10.45
CA PRO A 55 -2.61 12.39 10.42
C PRO A 55 -1.89 12.87 11.68
N VAL A 56 -0.87 13.72 11.51
CA VAL A 56 -0.11 14.32 12.62
C VAL A 56 -0.96 15.18 13.55
N THR A 57 -2.12 15.65 13.08
CA THR A 57 -3.09 16.43 13.84
C THR A 57 -4.01 15.59 14.75
N GLU A 58 -3.83 14.27 14.77
CA GLU A 58 -4.62 13.38 15.62
C GLU A 58 -4.03 13.32 17.04
N GLU A 59 -4.82 13.73 18.02
CA GLU A 59 -4.41 13.74 19.44
C GLU A 59 -4.17 12.33 20.00
N ARG A 60 -4.84 11.31 19.45
CA ARG A 60 -4.72 9.91 19.90
C ARG A 60 -4.39 8.97 18.74
N PRO A 61 -3.16 8.98 18.20
CA PRO A 61 -2.80 8.23 17.00
C PRO A 61 -3.12 6.73 17.10
N ALA A 62 -2.76 6.08 18.21
CA ALA A 62 -3.03 4.65 18.43
C ALA A 62 -4.51 4.26 18.31
N LYS A 63 -5.44 5.18 18.59
CA LYS A 63 -6.89 4.95 18.56
C LYS A 63 -7.59 5.61 17.36
N SER A 64 -6.83 6.24 16.45
CA SER A 64 -7.42 6.97 15.35
C SER A 64 -8.27 6.07 14.46
N LYS A 65 -9.43 6.56 14.03
CA LYS A 65 -10.23 5.92 12.97
C LYS A 65 -9.83 6.40 11.57
N LYS A 66 -8.91 7.37 11.48
CA LYS A 66 -8.47 8.00 10.23
C LYS A 66 -7.21 7.36 9.64
N GLY A 67 -6.77 6.23 10.18
CA GLY A 67 -5.58 5.53 9.69
C GLY A 67 -5.75 5.04 8.25
N LEU A 68 -4.75 5.33 7.41
CA LEU A 68 -4.66 4.90 6.02
C LEU A 68 -3.57 3.83 5.92
N TYR A 69 -3.88 2.73 5.26
CA TYR A 69 -2.95 1.62 5.03
C TYR A 69 -2.26 1.77 3.68
N ARG A 70 -0.97 1.45 3.64
CA ARG A 70 -0.14 1.44 2.43
C ARG A 70 0.84 0.26 2.48
N ILE A 71 1.14 -0.33 1.33
CA ILE A 71 2.27 -1.27 1.22
C ILE A 71 3.56 -0.45 1.27
N LYS A 72 4.47 -0.81 2.18
CA LYS A 72 5.70 -0.04 2.43
C LYS A 72 6.65 -0.08 1.24
N ASP A 73 6.90 -1.29 0.73
CA ASP A 73 7.81 -1.59 -0.37
C ASP A 73 7.16 -1.43 -1.75
N GLU A 74 7.83 -0.70 -2.66
CA GLU A 74 7.29 -0.43 -3.99
C GLU A 74 7.29 -1.62 -4.93
N PHE A 75 8.22 -2.55 -4.76
CA PHE A 75 8.23 -3.77 -5.54
C PHE A 75 6.99 -4.62 -5.19
N PHE A 76 6.65 -4.74 -3.90
CA PHE A 76 5.41 -5.40 -3.48
C PHE A 76 4.17 -4.64 -3.96
N ALA A 77 4.14 -3.32 -3.84
CA ALA A 77 3.02 -2.52 -4.33
C ALA A 77 2.79 -2.74 -5.83
N PHE A 78 3.85 -2.69 -6.63
CA PHE A 78 3.82 -2.97 -8.07
C PHE A 78 3.35 -4.41 -8.35
N TRP A 79 3.95 -5.40 -7.68
CA TRP A 79 3.66 -6.80 -7.92
C TRP A 79 2.20 -7.15 -7.61
N PHE A 80 1.67 -6.69 -6.47
CA PHE A 80 0.27 -6.93 -6.09
C PHE A 80 -0.72 -6.14 -6.95
N ARG A 81 -0.31 -5.00 -7.52
CA ARG A 81 -1.16 -4.20 -8.40
C ARG A 81 -1.26 -4.78 -9.80
N PHE A 82 -0.17 -5.26 -10.38
CA PHE A 82 -0.10 -5.60 -11.81
C PHE A 82 0.18 -7.08 -12.09
N VAL A 83 1.13 -7.68 -11.37
CA VAL A 83 1.62 -9.03 -11.66
C VAL A 83 0.69 -10.08 -11.07
N PHE A 84 0.33 -9.94 -9.79
CA PHE A 84 -0.51 -10.89 -9.09
C PHE A 84 -1.88 -11.13 -9.76
N PRO A 85 -2.63 -10.09 -10.19
CA PRO A 85 -3.92 -10.29 -10.86
C PRO A 85 -3.78 -11.04 -12.19
N MET A 86 -2.65 -10.87 -12.89
CA MET A 86 -2.39 -11.43 -14.22
C MET A 86 -1.57 -12.72 -14.18
N LYS A 87 -1.30 -13.28 -12.99
CA LYS A 87 -0.44 -14.46 -12.82
C LYS A 87 -0.84 -15.64 -13.72
N GLY A 88 -2.14 -15.91 -13.85
CA GLY A 88 -2.61 -16.99 -14.72
C GLY A 88 -2.29 -16.75 -16.20
N ASP A 89 -2.48 -15.53 -16.71
CA ASP A 89 -2.14 -15.20 -18.10
C ASP A 89 -0.62 -15.23 -18.34
N LEU A 90 0.19 -14.82 -17.35
CA LEU A 90 1.64 -14.95 -17.40
C LEU A 90 2.09 -16.42 -17.44
N GLU A 91 1.51 -17.28 -16.61
CA GLU A 91 1.79 -18.73 -16.60
C GLU A 91 1.38 -19.42 -17.90
N MET A 92 0.34 -18.92 -18.58
CA MET A 92 -0.10 -19.39 -19.89
C MET A 92 0.70 -18.81 -21.06
N GLY A 93 1.79 -18.06 -20.80
CA GLY A 93 2.63 -17.46 -21.83
C GLY A 93 1.94 -16.32 -22.58
N ARG A 94 0.99 -15.62 -21.95
CA ARG A 94 0.25 -14.47 -22.51
C ARG A 94 0.63 -13.15 -21.82
N PRO A 95 1.90 -12.70 -21.91
CA PRO A 95 2.37 -11.52 -21.20
C PRO A 95 1.77 -10.21 -21.73
N GLN A 96 1.25 -10.20 -22.96
CA GLN A 96 0.78 -8.97 -23.61
C GLN A 96 -0.32 -8.28 -22.81
N ARG A 97 -1.27 -9.05 -22.27
CA ARG A 97 -2.35 -8.48 -21.46
C ARG A 97 -1.83 -7.84 -20.17
N ALA A 98 -0.85 -8.48 -19.52
CA ALA A 98 -0.22 -7.91 -18.33
C ALA A 98 0.55 -6.63 -18.68
N MET A 99 1.24 -6.60 -19.82
CA MET A 99 1.95 -5.43 -20.31
C MET A 99 0.99 -4.26 -20.58
N ASP A 100 -0.14 -4.52 -21.25
CA ASP A 100 -1.14 -3.50 -21.56
C ASP A 100 -1.73 -2.89 -20.28
N GLU A 101 -2.04 -3.71 -19.26
CA GLU A 101 -2.54 -3.24 -17.97
C GLU A 101 -1.48 -2.46 -17.17
N ILE A 102 -0.21 -2.89 -17.21
CA ILE A 102 0.91 -2.14 -16.65
C ILE A 102 0.98 -0.77 -17.32
N GLN A 103 1.04 -0.71 -18.65
CA GLN A 103 1.16 0.56 -19.38
C GLN A 103 0.04 1.54 -19.06
N LYS A 104 -1.21 1.06 -18.98
CA LYS A 104 -2.37 1.89 -18.61
C LYS A 104 -2.28 2.41 -17.17
N GLY A 105 -1.89 1.56 -16.22
CA GLY A 105 -1.90 1.91 -14.79
C GLY A 105 -0.61 2.55 -14.28
N LEU A 106 0.48 2.50 -15.04
CA LEU A 106 1.80 2.95 -14.62
C LEU A 106 1.86 4.44 -14.26
N PRO A 107 1.27 5.39 -15.03
CA PRO A 107 1.31 6.80 -14.66
C PRO A 107 0.73 7.07 -13.28
N GLN A 108 -0.41 6.45 -12.96
CA GLN A 108 -1.08 6.60 -11.66
C GLN A 108 -0.33 5.90 -10.52
N HIS A 109 0.43 4.84 -10.82
CA HIS A 109 1.29 4.21 -9.82
C HIS A 109 2.51 5.10 -9.55
N LEU A 110 3.20 5.55 -10.60
CA LEU A 110 4.38 6.40 -10.49
C LEU A 110 4.09 7.74 -9.83
N SER A 111 2.93 8.35 -10.04
CA SER A 111 2.56 9.61 -9.37
C SER A 111 2.57 9.47 -7.85
N GLN A 112 2.03 8.37 -7.33
CA GLN A 112 2.00 8.08 -5.90
C GLN A 112 3.41 7.86 -5.33
N VAL A 113 4.26 7.15 -6.08
CA VAL A 113 5.67 6.93 -5.69
C VAL A 113 6.43 8.25 -5.70
N TYR A 114 6.22 9.07 -6.73
CA TYR A 114 6.86 10.37 -6.89
C TYR A 114 6.51 11.31 -5.75
N GLU A 115 5.22 11.45 -5.41
CA GLU A 115 4.76 12.30 -4.30
C GLU A 115 5.47 11.93 -2.99
N ARG A 116 5.65 10.64 -2.73
CA ARG A 116 6.37 10.18 -1.54
C ARG A 116 7.85 10.56 -1.61
N ILE A 117 8.54 10.22 -2.69
CA ILE A 117 9.98 10.53 -2.83
C ILE A 117 10.19 12.04 -2.71
N ALA A 118 9.30 12.86 -3.28
CA ALA A 118 9.35 14.31 -3.16
C ALA A 118 9.17 14.76 -1.70
N ALA A 119 8.21 14.18 -0.96
CA ALA A 119 8.00 14.47 0.45
C ALA A 119 9.20 14.05 1.32
N ASP A 120 9.72 12.84 1.11
CA ASP A 120 10.90 12.33 1.82
C ASP A 120 12.12 13.21 1.54
N THR A 121 12.36 13.56 0.28
CA THR A 121 13.46 14.45 -0.14
C THR A 121 13.34 15.83 0.50
N LEU A 122 12.13 16.39 0.56
CA LEU A 122 11.86 17.68 1.20
C LEU A 122 12.17 17.63 2.70
N TRP A 123 11.84 16.53 3.36
CA TRP A 123 12.15 16.31 4.78
C TRP A 123 13.64 16.13 5.06
N GLU A 124 14.35 15.35 4.25
CA GLU A 124 15.80 15.19 4.37
C GLU A 124 16.56 16.51 4.18
N HIS A 125 16.01 17.42 3.37
CA HIS A 125 16.61 18.70 3.03
C HIS A 125 15.85 19.89 3.63
N ALA A 126 15.07 19.66 4.69
CA ALA A 126 14.19 20.67 5.29
C ALA A 126 14.96 21.94 5.67
N ASP A 127 16.17 21.82 6.23
CA ASP A 127 17.00 22.97 6.58
C ASP A 127 17.36 23.83 5.37
N ARG A 128 17.64 23.20 4.23
CA ARG A 128 18.01 23.87 2.98
C ARG A 128 16.81 24.55 2.31
N PHE A 129 15.63 23.95 2.39
CA PHE A 129 14.43 24.43 1.69
C PHE A 129 13.53 25.34 2.54
N LEU A 130 13.42 25.09 3.84
CA LEU A 130 12.50 25.78 4.75
C LEU A 130 13.18 26.85 5.60
N TYR A 131 14.51 26.77 5.79
CA TYR A 131 15.30 27.75 6.55
C TYR A 131 16.50 28.29 5.76
N PRO A 132 16.30 28.91 4.59
CA PRO A 132 17.39 29.31 3.69
C PRO A 132 18.29 30.46 4.20
N HIS A 133 18.02 31.04 5.38
CA HIS A 133 18.68 32.26 5.88
C HIS A 133 19.67 32.03 7.06
N HIS A 134 20.11 30.80 7.31
CA HIS A 134 21.11 30.49 8.35
C HIS A 134 22.51 30.13 7.80
N LEU A 135 22.88 30.70 6.64
CA LEU A 135 24.25 30.65 6.09
C LEU A 135 24.78 32.07 5.85
#